data_AF-A0AAP6H194-F1
#
_entry.id   AF-A0AAP6H194-F1
#
_cell.length_a   1.000
_cell.length_b   1.000
_cell.length_c   1.000
_cell.angle_alpha   90.00
_cell.angle_beta   90.00
_cell.angle_gamma   90.00
#
_symmetry.space_group_name_H-M   'P 1'
#
loop_
_entity.id
_entity.type
_entity.pdbx_description
1 polymer ?
#
loop_
_entity_poly.entity_id
_entity_poly.type
_entity_poly.pdbx_seq_one_letter_code
_entity_poly.pdbx_strand_id
1 'polypeptide(L)'
;MSNFVEPADIGAALADYRRRLADHASDALIADFIVFCWQAVDPGRVATLDLSDELVDACADQLSELLKLATTTCGKWSAPLFWKRYIEWADFAEALSIDECKLFMLRSPEYVEPAFYVFLASGGAEMRSEAMSLLAQYADATTTRSRYVRSVLESRLRTERALR
;
A
#
# COMPACT_ATOMS: atom_id res chain seq x y z
N MET A 1 12.28 13.73 5.79
CA MET A 1 10.95 13.22 5.38
C MET A 1 9.93 13.82 6.35
N SER A 2 8.80 14.32 5.86
CA SER A 2 7.74 14.85 6.71
C SER A 2 7.23 13.75 7.64
N ASN A 3 7.17 14.02 8.96
CA ASN A 3 6.60 13.14 9.98
C ASN A 3 5.06 13.15 9.89
N PHE A 4 4.53 12.80 8.72
CA PHE A 4 3.08 12.72 8.56
C PHE A 4 2.53 11.59 9.44
N VAL A 5 1.55 11.92 10.25
CA VAL A 5 0.77 10.98 11.05
C VAL A 5 -0.64 10.97 10.49
N GLU A 6 -1.04 9.84 9.90
CA GLU A 6 -2.39 9.68 9.37
C GLU A 6 -3.40 9.74 10.53
N PRO A 7 -4.45 10.58 10.44
CA PRO A 7 -5.51 10.60 11.44
C PRO A 7 -6.14 9.21 11.61
N ALA A 8 -6.51 8.87 12.85
CA ALA A 8 -7.21 7.63 13.14
C ALA A 8 -8.65 7.62 12.60
N ASP A 9 -9.29 8.80 12.59
CA ASP A 9 -10.61 8.99 12.00
C ASP A 9 -10.52 8.99 10.47
N ILE A 10 -11.33 8.14 9.83
CA ILE A 10 -11.28 7.92 8.37
C ILE A 10 -11.71 9.16 7.59
N GLY A 11 -12.73 9.90 8.07
CA GLY A 11 -13.20 11.12 7.42
C GLY A 11 -12.14 12.23 7.48
N ALA A 12 -11.52 12.42 8.64
CA ALA A 12 -10.42 13.38 8.83
C ALA A 12 -9.19 13.00 8.00
N ALA A 13 -8.83 11.72 7.95
CA ALA A 13 -7.70 11.24 7.14
C ALA A 13 -7.96 11.47 5.65
N LEU A 14 -9.16 11.14 5.15
CA LEU A 14 -9.56 11.40 3.77
C LEU A 14 -9.45 12.89 3.41
N ALA A 15 -9.96 13.77 4.27
CA ALA A 15 -9.88 15.21 4.07
C ALA A 15 -8.43 15.73 4.06
N ASP A 16 -7.58 15.25 4.97
CA ASP A 16 -6.19 15.68 5.02
C ASP A 16 -5.38 15.18 3.83
N TYR A 17 -5.59 13.93 3.38
CA TYR A 17 -4.99 13.43 2.14
C TYR A 17 -5.39 14.26 0.92
N ARG A 18 -6.68 14.59 0.77
CA ARG A 18 -7.17 15.45 -0.32
C ARG A 18 -6.49 16.81 -0.31
N ARG A 19 -6.41 17.44 0.87
CA ARG A 19 -5.73 18.74 1.05
C ARG A 19 -4.26 18.66 0.65
N ARG A 20 -3.52 17.67 1.17
CA ARG A 20 -2.09 17.49 0.87
C ARG A 20 -1.84 17.18 -0.60
N LEU A 21 -2.72 16.41 -1.23
CA LEU A 21 -2.62 16.08 -2.65
C LEU A 21 -2.78 17.34 -3.52
N ALA A 22 -3.70 18.25 -3.14
CA ALA A 22 -3.88 19.53 -3.80
C ALA A 22 -2.68 20.48 -3.60
N ASP A 23 -2.05 20.46 -2.42
CA ASP A 23 -0.87 21.27 -2.12
C ASP A 23 0.39 20.79 -2.89
N HIS A 24 0.68 19.48 -2.84
CA HIS A 24 1.82 18.88 -3.53
C HIS A 24 1.65 17.37 -3.71
N ALA A 25 1.45 16.94 -4.96
CA ALA A 25 1.34 15.54 -5.33
C ALA A 25 2.73 14.89 -5.49
N SER A 26 3.12 14.05 -4.54
CA SER A 26 4.32 13.20 -4.63
C SER A 26 3.93 11.72 -4.74
N ASP A 27 4.77 10.90 -5.38
CA ASP A 27 4.51 9.46 -5.54
C ASP A 27 4.26 8.75 -4.20
N ALA A 28 5.01 9.11 -3.15
CA ALA A 28 4.82 8.56 -1.81
C ALA A 28 3.45 8.92 -1.22
N LEU A 29 3.02 10.18 -1.38
CA LEU A 29 1.70 10.64 -0.91
C LEU A 29 0.57 9.94 -1.67
N ILE A 30 0.69 9.83 -3.00
CA ILE A 30 -0.31 9.15 -3.82
C ILE A 30 -0.40 7.67 -3.45
N ALA A 31 0.74 7.00 -3.25
CA ALA A 31 0.77 5.60 -2.82
C ALA A 31 0.14 5.40 -1.42
N ASP A 32 0.47 6.28 -0.45
CA ASP A 32 -0.18 6.26 0.87
C ASP A 32 -1.70 6.43 0.73
N PHE A 33 -2.15 7.36 -0.11
CA PHE A 33 -3.57 7.65 -0.29
C PHE A 33 -4.32 6.51 -1.01
N ILE A 34 -3.72 5.89 -2.02
CA ILE A 34 -4.26 4.69 -2.69
C ILE A 34 -4.52 3.60 -1.66
N VAL A 35 -3.51 3.26 -0.85
CA VAL A 35 -3.66 2.16 0.12
C VAL A 35 -4.61 2.52 1.26
N PHE A 36 -4.64 3.78 1.68
CA PHE A 36 -5.64 4.28 2.62
C PHE A 36 -7.06 4.04 2.10
N CYS A 37 -7.38 4.53 0.90
CA CYS A 37 -8.73 4.38 0.32
C CYS A 37 -9.08 2.92 0.06
N TRP A 38 -8.13 2.13 -0.44
CA TRP A 38 -8.33 0.68 -0.66
C TRP A 38 -8.66 -0.06 0.64
N GLN A 39 -7.93 0.21 1.71
CA GLN A 39 -8.22 -0.42 3.00
C GLN A 39 -9.50 0.12 3.64
N ALA A 40 -9.88 1.37 3.40
CA ALA A 40 -11.11 1.97 3.92
C ALA A 40 -12.39 1.39 3.28
N VAL A 41 -12.29 0.75 2.11
CA VAL A 41 -13.40 0.07 1.43
C VAL A 41 -13.38 -1.45 1.61
N ASP A 42 -12.42 -1.99 2.37
CA ASP A 42 -12.40 -3.42 2.72
C ASP A 42 -13.63 -3.77 3.57
N PRO A 43 -14.46 -4.76 3.18
CA PRO A 43 -15.69 -5.09 3.92
C PRO A 43 -15.45 -5.45 5.39
N GLY A 44 -14.33 -6.10 5.70
CA GLY A 44 -13.97 -6.45 7.08
C GLY A 44 -13.68 -5.22 7.92
N ARG A 45 -12.95 -4.26 7.36
CA ARG A 45 -12.65 -2.98 8.02
C ARG A 45 -13.89 -2.09 8.14
N VAL A 46 -14.72 -2.02 7.10
CA VAL A 46 -16.00 -1.29 7.11
C VAL A 46 -16.88 -1.79 8.26
N ALA A 47 -17.06 -3.11 8.37
CA ALA A 47 -17.83 -3.72 9.45
C ALA A 47 -17.21 -3.50 10.84
N THR A 48 -15.88 -3.55 10.95
CA THR A 48 -15.18 -3.38 12.23
C THR A 48 -15.26 -1.95 12.76
N LEU A 49 -15.25 -0.96 11.88
CA LEU A 49 -15.23 0.46 12.24
C LEU A 49 -16.61 1.13 12.14
N ASP A 50 -17.65 0.39 11.76
CA ASP A 50 -19.02 0.90 11.56
C ASP A 50 -19.04 2.14 10.65
N LEU A 51 -18.34 2.06 9.51
CA LEU A 51 -18.23 3.17 8.57
C LEU A 51 -19.55 3.39 7.84
N SER A 52 -19.99 4.65 7.75
CA SER A 52 -21.17 5.01 6.98
C SER A 52 -20.98 4.78 5.48
N ASP A 53 -22.03 4.36 4.78
CA ASP A 53 -22.04 4.18 3.32
C ASP A 53 -21.49 5.40 2.56
N GLU A 54 -21.88 6.62 2.96
CA GLU A 54 -21.38 7.87 2.34
C GLU A 54 -19.85 7.99 2.37
N LEU A 55 -19.22 7.58 3.48
CA LEU A 55 -17.78 7.64 3.65
C LEU A 55 -17.07 6.53 2.86
N VAL A 56 -17.69 5.35 2.79
CA VAL A 56 -17.20 4.22 1.98
C VAL A 56 -17.23 4.60 0.50
N ASP A 57 -18.36 5.13 0.02
CA ASP A 57 -18.52 5.61 -1.35
C ASP A 57 -17.49 6.72 -1.67
N ALA A 58 -17.31 7.68 -0.76
CA ALA A 58 -16.31 8.74 -0.94
C ALA A 58 -14.87 8.20 -1.04
N CYS A 59 -14.54 7.12 -0.31
CA CYS A 59 -13.24 6.45 -0.42
C CYS A 59 -13.13 5.64 -1.71
N ALA A 60 -14.19 4.96 -2.14
CA ALA A 60 -14.24 4.18 -3.38
C ALA A 60 -14.06 5.06 -4.62
N ASP A 61 -14.80 6.17 -4.69
CA ASP A 61 -14.67 7.17 -5.76
C ASP A 61 -13.26 7.75 -5.79
N GLN A 62 -12.71 8.10 -4.61
CA GLN A 62 -11.37 8.63 -4.51
C GLN A 62 -10.30 7.61 -4.94
N LEU A 63 -10.46 6.33 -4.60
CA LEU A 63 -9.58 5.25 -5.04
C LEU A 63 -9.58 5.16 -6.57
N SER A 64 -10.76 5.16 -7.18
CA SER A 64 -10.91 5.11 -8.64
C SER A 64 -10.13 6.24 -9.33
N GLU A 65 -10.25 7.48 -8.82
CA GLU A 65 -9.52 8.63 -9.35
C GLU A 65 -8.00 8.53 -9.13
N LEU A 66 -7.55 8.02 -7.97
CA LEU A 66 -6.12 7.84 -7.70
C LEU A 66 -5.50 6.75 -8.58
N LEU A 67 -6.21 5.67 -8.88
CA LEU A 67 -5.73 4.62 -9.78
C LEU A 67 -5.65 5.11 -11.24
N LYS A 68 -6.58 5.98 -11.66
CA LYS A 68 -6.48 6.70 -12.95
C LYS A 68 -5.27 7.63 -12.95
N LEU A 69 -5.09 8.44 -11.90
CA LEU A 69 -3.96 9.38 -11.76
C LEU A 69 -2.61 8.66 -11.81
N ALA A 70 -2.50 7.52 -11.11
CA ALA A 70 -1.33 6.65 -11.17
C ALA A 70 -0.99 6.34 -12.63
N THR A 71 -1.96 5.84 -13.40
CA THR A 71 -1.75 5.42 -14.79
C THR A 71 -1.41 6.57 -15.75
N THR A 72 -2.03 7.74 -15.57
CA THR A 72 -1.90 8.85 -16.53
C THR A 72 -0.73 9.77 -16.25
N THR A 73 -0.33 9.91 -14.99
CA THR A 73 0.59 10.98 -14.56
C THR A 73 1.85 10.45 -13.90
N CYS A 74 1.77 9.31 -13.22
CA CYS A 74 2.92 8.78 -12.48
C CYS A 74 3.84 7.96 -13.40
N GLY A 75 5.12 7.89 -13.06
CA GLY A 75 6.08 7.08 -13.81
C GLY A 75 5.74 5.60 -13.78
N LYS A 76 6.03 4.86 -14.86
CA LYS A 76 5.75 3.42 -14.97
C LYS A 76 6.27 2.59 -13.78
N TRP A 77 7.41 2.97 -13.22
CA TRP A 77 8.08 2.28 -12.12
C TRP A 77 7.90 2.98 -10.77
N SER A 78 6.88 3.82 -10.63
CA SER A 78 6.58 4.58 -9.42
C SER A 78 5.84 3.75 -8.36
N ALA A 79 5.85 4.24 -7.11
CA ALA A 79 5.10 3.64 -6.02
C ALA A 79 3.58 3.55 -6.29
N PRO A 80 2.89 4.58 -6.81
CA PRO A 80 1.47 4.49 -7.16
C PRO A 80 1.17 3.39 -8.17
N LEU A 81 2.02 3.21 -9.19
CA LEU A 81 1.82 2.15 -10.18
C LEU A 81 2.00 0.76 -9.58
N PHE A 82 2.99 0.56 -8.71
CA PHE A 82 3.12 -0.71 -8.00
C PHE A 82 1.85 -1.02 -7.20
N TRP A 83 1.34 -0.06 -6.42
CA TRP A 83 0.16 -0.29 -5.58
C TRP A 83 -1.09 -0.56 -6.40
N LYS A 84 -1.26 0.11 -7.54
CA LYS A 84 -2.30 -0.26 -8.51
C LYS A 84 -2.18 -1.72 -8.94
N ARG A 85 -0.99 -2.15 -9.39
CA ARG A 85 -0.75 -3.54 -9.84
C ARG A 85 -0.95 -4.55 -8.71
N TYR A 86 -0.56 -4.20 -7.49
CA TYR A 86 -0.76 -5.03 -6.30
C TYR A 86 -2.25 -5.19 -5.98
N ILE A 87 -3.03 -4.12 -6.00
CA ILE A 87 -4.49 -4.17 -5.78
C ILE A 87 -5.17 -5.00 -6.87
N GLU A 88 -4.76 -4.85 -8.13
CA GLU A 88 -5.30 -5.66 -9.22
C GLU A 88 -5.07 -7.16 -9.01
N TRP A 89 -3.89 -7.52 -8.51
CA TRP A 89 -3.60 -8.90 -8.12
C TRP A 89 -4.42 -9.35 -6.90
N ALA A 90 -4.51 -8.50 -5.87
CA ALA A 90 -5.16 -8.84 -4.61
C ALA A 90 -6.69 -9.00 -4.75
N ASP A 91 -7.34 -8.10 -5.49
CA ASP A 91 -8.81 -8.00 -5.55
C ASP A 91 -9.39 -8.62 -6.83
N PHE A 92 -8.65 -8.55 -7.96
CA PHE A 92 -9.13 -9.02 -9.26
C PHE A 92 -8.41 -10.28 -9.76
N ALA A 93 -7.52 -10.85 -8.96
CA ALA A 93 -6.71 -12.02 -9.32
C ALA A 93 -5.90 -11.84 -10.63
N GLU A 94 -5.58 -10.60 -10.97
CA GLU A 94 -4.72 -10.28 -12.12
C GLU A 94 -3.29 -10.79 -11.86
N ALA A 95 -2.58 -11.14 -12.93
CA ALA A 95 -1.21 -11.61 -12.79
C ALA A 95 -0.28 -10.44 -12.42
N LEU A 96 0.40 -10.57 -11.27
CA LEU A 96 1.56 -9.77 -10.87
C LEU A 96 2.74 -10.73 -10.74
N SER A 97 3.84 -10.50 -11.48
CA SER A 97 4.98 -11.43 -11.47
C SER A 97 6.08 -10.99 -10.51
N ILE A 98 6.85 -11.96 -9.99
CA ILE A 98 8.06 -11.68 -9.21
C ILE A 98 9.05 -10.84 -10.03
N ASP A 99 9.22 -11.13 -11.32
CA ASP A 99 10.12 -10.40 -12.21
C ASP A 99 9.67 -8.95 -12.42
N GLU A 100 8.37 -8.70 -12.56
CA GLU A 100 7.82 -7.34 -12.60
C GLU A 100 8.14 -6.56 -11.32
N CYS A 101 8.00 -7.19 -10.14
CA CYS A 101 8.34 -6.56 -8.86
C CYS A 101 9.84 -6.28 -8.70
N LYS A 102 10.70 -7.19 -9.18
CA LYS A 102 12.15 -6.97 -9.24
C LYS A 102 12.50 -5.82 -10.19
N LEU A 103 11.76 -5.66 -11.30
CA LEU A 103 11.93 -4.53 -12.21
C LEU A 103 11.54 -3.20 -11.58
N PHE A 104 10.48 -3.14 -10.75
CA PHE A 104 10.15 -1.92 -9.99
C PHE A 104 11.34 -1.48 -9.13
N MET A 105 11.93 -2.39 -8.36
CA MET A 105 13.07 -2.07 -7.48
C MET A 105 14.34 -1.74 -8.28
N LEU A 106 14.57 -2.41 -9.42
CA LEU A 106 15.72 -2.12 -10.28
C LEU A 106 15.63 -0.72 -10.91
N ARG A 107 14.42 -0.30 -11.27
CA ARG A 107 14.18 0.97 -11.98
C ARG A 107 13.95 2.16 -11.04
N SER A 108 13.56 1.88 -9.80
CA SER A 108 13.37 2.87 -8.73
C SER A 108 14.04 2.35 -7.45
N PRO A 109 15.38 2.43 -7.35
CA PRO A 109 16.14 1.83 -6.23
C PRO A 109 15.75 2.34 -4.84
N GLU A 110 15.23 3.57 -4.77
CA GLU A 110 14.69 4.18 -3.55
C GLU A 110 13.35 3.57 -3.10
N TYR A 111 12.70 2.76 -3.94
CA TYR A 111 11.40 2.17 -3.69
C TYR A 111 11.50 0.64 -3.52
N VAL A 112 11.66 0.22 -2.27
CA VAL A 112 11.93 -1.18 -1.90
C VAL A 112 10.66 -1.98 -1.57
N GLU A 113 9.49 -1.35 -1.43
CA GLU A 113 8.25 -2.07 -1.08
C GLU A 113 7.91 -3.30 -1.95
N PRO A 114 8.17 -3.36 -3.27
CA PRO A 114 7.90 -4.56 -4.05
C PRO A 114 8.57 -5.83 -3.49
N ALA A 115 9.62 -5.70 -2.69
CA ALA A 115 10.24 -6.80 -1.96
C ALA A 115 9.25 -7.56 -1.05
N PHE A 116 8.28 -6.89 -0.41
CA PHE A 116 7.33 -7.58 0.47
C PHE A 116 6.45 -8.56 -0.31
N TYR A 117 6.06 -8.19 -1.53
CA TYR A 117 5.32 -9.08 -2.43
C TYR A 117 6.19 -10.27 -2.87
N VAL A 118 7.43 -10.02 -3.30
CA VAL A 118 8.36 -11.10 -3.71
C VAL A 118 8.60 -12.07 -2.55
N PHE A 119 8.80 -11.55 -1.35
CA PHE A 119 8.95 -12.36 -0.13
C PHE A 119 7.70 -13.22 0.13
N LEU A 120 6.50 -12.66 -0.02
CA LEU A 120 5.24 -13.39 0.14
C LEU A 120 5.07 -14.48 -0.94
N ALA A 121 5.21 -14.11 -2.21
CA ALA A 121 4.96 -14.97 -3.37
C ALA A 121 5.97 -16.14 -3.46
N SER A 122 7.21 -15.93 -3.02
CA SER A 122 8.25 -16.98 -2.95
C SER A 122 8.15 -17.86 -1.69
N GLY A 123 7.12 -17.67 -0.84
CA GLY A 123 7.00 -18.38 0.43
C GLY A 123 8.09 -18.03 1.44
N GLY A 124 8.79 -16.91 1.26
CA GLY A 124 9.87 -16.41 2.10
C GLY A 124 11.28 -16.79 1.64
N ALA A 125 11.40 -17.44 0.47
CA ALA A 125 12.68 -17.86 -0.09
C ALA A 125 13.50 -16.71 -0.69
N GLU A 126 12.84 -15.66 -1.20
CA GLU A 126 13.49 -14.52 -1.84
C GLU A 126 13.23 -13.21 -1.07
N MET A 127 14.14 -12.24 -1.19
CA MET A 127 13.99 -10.87 -0.66
C MET A 127 13.80 -10.77 0.87
N ARG A 128 14.30 -11.75 1.63
CA ARG A 128 14.17 -11.76 3.09
C ARG A 128 14.83 -10.55 3.75
N SER A 129 16.03 -10.16 3.29
CA SER A 129 16.78 -9.05 3.88
C SER A 129 16.04 -7.71 3.71
N GLU A 130 15.50 -7.50 2.52
CA GLU A 130 14.70 -6.36 2.11
C GLU A 130 13.39 -6.31 2.89
N ALA A 131 12.70 -7.46 3.02
CA ALA A 131 11.51 -7.59 3.86
C ALA A 131 11.78 -7.25 5.33
N MET A 132 12.91 -7.69 5.89
CA MET A 132 13.27 -7.33 7.29
C MET A 132 13.62 -5.84 7.41
N SER A 133 14.24 -5.27 6.38
CA SER A 133 14.54 -3.84 6.32
C SER A 133 13.25 -3.00 6.28
N LEU A 134 12.25 -3.41 5.48
CA LEU A 134 10.93 -2.80 5.46
C LEU A 134 10.22 -2.89 6.81
N LEU A 135 10.28 -4.04 7.49
CA LEU A 135 9.72 -4.20 8.84
C LEU A 135 10.37 -3.23 9.84
N ALA A 136 11.69 -3.07 9.79
CA ALA A 136 12.41 -2.14 10.65
C ALA A 136 12.04 -0.68 10.32
N GLN A 137 11.95 -0.34 9.03
CA GLN A 137 11.53 0.99 8.58
C GLN A 137 10.10 1.33 9.03
N TYR A 138 9.21 0.33 9.08
CA TYR A 138 7.81 0.48 9.45
C TYR A 138 7.52 0.10 10.92
N ALA A 139 8.55 0.07 11.77
CA ALA A 139 8.39 -0.20 13.21
C ALA A 139 7.45 0.82 13.88
N ASP A 140 7.59 2.09 13.51
CA ASP A 140 6.75 3.20 14.00
C ASP A 140 5.74 3.64 12.93
N ALA A 141 5.15 2.68 12.20
CA ALA A 141 4.24 2.93 11.08
C ALA A 141 3.13 3.95 11.39
N THR A 142 3.17 5.09 10.69
CA THR A 142 2.23 6.20 10.88
C THR A 142 1.14 6.30 9.83
N THR A 143 1.20 5.48 8.76
CA THR A 143 0.24 5.49 7.64
C THR A 143 -0.45 4.14 7.48
N THR A 144 -1.62 4.10 6.84
CA THR A 144 -2.29 2.82 6.55
C THR A 144 -1.44 1.92 5.65
N ARG A 145 -0.69 2.49 4.69
CA ARG A 145 0.24 1.72 3.84
C ARG A 145 1.33 1.02 4.64
N SER A 146 2.06 1.77 5.48
CA SER A 146 3.14 1.19 6.29
C SER A 146 2.63 0.14 7.29
N ARG A 147 1.46 0.39 7.91
CA ARG A 147 0.78 -0.60 8.76
C ARG A 147 0.39 -1.87 8.00
N TYR A 148 -0.14 -1.72 6.78
CA TYR A 148 -0.54 -2.84 5.93
C TYR A 148 0.67 -3.72 5.56
N VAL A 149 1.73 -3.12 4.99
CA VAL A 149 2.95 -3.84 4.59
C VAL A 149 3.54 -4.60 5.79
N ARG A 150 3.63 -3.93 6.94
CA ARG A 150 4.11 -4.56 8.18
C ARG A 150 3.25 -5.76 8.57
N SER A 151 1.92 -5.63 8.59
CA SER A 151 0.99 -6.70 8.95
C SER A 151 1.16 -7.94 8.06
N VAL A 152 1.27 -7.73 6.74
CA VAL A 152 1.50 -8.81 5.76
C VAL A 152 2.80 -9.55 6.03
N LEU A 153 3.89 -8.81 6.23
CA LEU A 153 5.21 -9.37 6.51
C LEU A 153 5.24 -10.15 7.83
N GLU A 154 4.68 -9.58 8.91
CA GLU A 154 4.56 -10.26 10.20
C GLU A 154 3.74 -11.54 10.10
N SER A 155 2.62 -11.51 9.35
CA SER A 155 1.78 -12.67 9.11
C SER A 155 2.55 -13.80 8.40
N ARG A 156 3.27 -13.48 7.33
CA ARG A 156 4.11 -14.43 6.60
C ARG A 156 5.18 -15.06 7.49
N LEU A 157 5.87 -14.24 8.29
CA LEU A 157 6.89 -14.71 9.23
C LEU A 157 6.32 -15.64 10.32
N ARG A 158 5.12 -15.37 10.83
CA ARG A 158 4.44 -16.26 11.78
C ARG A 158 4.16 -17.63 11.14
N THR A 159 3.65 -17.64 9.91
CA THR A 159 3.36 -18.87 9.17
C THR A 159 4.63 -19.67 8.86
N GLU A 160 5.73 -19.01 8.49
CA GLU A 160 7.02 -19.70 8.30
C GLU A 160 7.50 -20.41 9.57
N ARG A 161 7.36 -19.77 10.74
CA ARG A 161 7.76 -20.35 12.03
C ARG A 161 6.92 -21.56 12.41
N ALA A 162 5.64 -21.57 12.06
CA ALA A 162 4.74 -22.69 12.34
C ALA A 162 4.99 -23.92 11.43
N LEU A 163 5.65 -23.72 10.29
CA LEU A 163 5.97 -24.78 9.31
C LEU A 163 7.40 -25.34 9.49
N ARG A 164 8.17 -24.84 10.45
CA ARG A 164 9.51 -25.32 10.82
C ARG A 164 9.44 -26.14 12.10
#